data_AF-A0A6A5HPJ6-F1
#
_entry.id   AF-A0A6A5HPJ6-F1
#
_cell.length_a   1.000
_cell.length_b   1.000
_cell.length_c   1.000
_cell.angle_alpha   90.00
_cell.angle_beta   90.00
_cell.angle_gamma   90.00
#
_symmetry.space_group_name_H-M   'P 1'
#
loop_
_entity.id
_entity.type
_entity.pdbx_description
1 polymer ?
#
loop_
_entity_poly.entity_id
_entity_poly.type
_entity_poly.pdbx_seq_one_letter_code
_entity_poly.pdbx_strand_id
1 'polypeptide(L)'
;MSELLFRKVLNNEHLLENILDHLSEDFTKNVSIRLVNSSFNANFLRSIRLNYRRMKMECIGAPENVFYPETIKDHIYINYRKVKKTVVPNYFRFLRNVAKVKVEEIIVKNISNAGRVFAEKFHDLVYNELIGSNRANVSKLIGLGELCAECDDCNEMIHQCREYGPVLFDTLCRLSSFKIFDKLHVTSRTLEDFANFCSFFAGCKEDSVVLLDSVVRPEISVDHLVLWINESKVFYENGVKKRDHYYMPREVIDIMLKRSQDKPRIRQAVTVTLLF
;
A
#
# COMPACT_ATOMS: atom_id res chain seq x y z
N MET A 1 42.07 -32.49 -1.93
CA MET A 1 41.58 -32.18 -0.56
C MET A 1 40.73 -30.90 -0.52
N SER A 2 41.05 -29.85 -1.29
CA SER A 2 40.28 -28.58 -1.29
C SER A 2 38.83 -28.73 -1.76
N GLU A 3 38.56 -29.56 -2.77
CA GLU A 3 37.23 -29.68 -3.39
C GLU A 3 36.17 -30.32 -2.49
N LEU A 4 36.57 -31.27 -1.65
CA LEU A 4 35.68 -31.92 -0.67
C LEU A 4 35.31 -30.96 0.47
N LEU A 5 36.26 -30.13 0.90
CA LEU A 5 36.03 -29.05 1.85
C LEU A 5 35.13 -27.97 1.24
N PHE A 6 35.37 -27.59 -0.02
CA PHE A 6 34.54 -26.64 -0.74
C PHE A 6 33.09 -27.12 -0.82
N ARG A 7 32.86 -28.38 -1.20
CA ARG A 7 31.51 -28.98 -1.19
C ARG A 7 30.88 -29.02 0.20
N LYS A 8 31.64 -29.26 1.26
CA LYS A 8 31.11 -29.24 2.64
C LYS A 8 30.66 -27.84 3.06
N VAL A 9 31.42 -26.81 2.71
CA VAL A 9 31.07 -25.41 3.01
C VAL A 9 29.87 -24.96 2.17
N LEU A 10 29.89 -25.19 0.86
CA LEU A 10 28.85 -24.74 -0.07
C LEU A 10 27.52 -25.51 0.02
N ASN A 11 27.42 -26.51 0.90
CA ASN A 11 26.20 -27.27 1.19
C ASN A 11 25.77 -27.13 2.66
N ASN A 12 26.48 -26.34 3.47
CA ASN A 12 26.11 -26.11 4.86
C ASN A 12 25.06 -24.99 4.93
N GLU A 13 23.80 -25.33 5.22
CA GLU A 13 22.68 -24.36 5.23
C GLU A 13 22.95 -23.14 6.13
N HIS A 14 23.50 -23.33 7.33
CA HIS A 14 23.76 -22.24 8.26
C HIS A 14 24.84 -21.28 7.74
N LEU A 15 25.88 -21.79 7.08
CA LEU A 15 26.90 -20.94 6.45
C LEU A 15 26.33 -20.22 5.24
N LEU A 16 25.48 -20.88 4.46
CA LEU A 16 24.81 -20.29 3.31
C LEU A 16 23.85 -19.17 3.73
N GLU A 17 23.03 -19.37 4.76
CA GLU A 17 22.14 -18.34 5.30
C GLU A 17 22.95 -17.11 5.74
N ASN A 18 24.03 -17.30 6.51
CA ASN A 18 24.91 -16.19 6.92
C ASN A 18 25.55 -15.46 5.73
N ILE A 19 26.05 -16.19 4.72
CA ILE A 19 26.63 -15.59 3.51
C ILE A 19 25.57 -14.79 2.76
N LEU A 20 24.37 -15.35 2.61
CA LEU A 20 23.26 -14.74 1.89
C LEU A 20 22.74 -13.51 2.60
N ASP A 21 22.72 -13.47 3.94
CA ASP A 21 22.33 -12.29 4.71
C ASP A 21 23.25 -11.11 4.44
N HIS A 22 24.57 -11.35 4.36
CA HIS A 22 25.57 -10.33 4.03
C HIS A 22 25.55 -9.92 2.55
N LEU A 23 25.23 -10.85 1.64
CA LEU A 23 25.04 -10.56 0.21
C LEU A 23 23.65 -9.97 -0.08
N SER A 24 22.75 -9.97 0.90
CA SER A 24 21.35 -9.71 0.65
C SER A 24 21.11 -8.28 0.21
N GLU A 25 21.96 -7.30 0.55
CA GLU A 25 21.68 -5.85 0.39
C GLU A 25 21.15 -5.46 -1.01
N ASP A 26 21.62 -6.11 -2.08
CA ASP A 26 21.07 -5.94 -3.42
C ASP A 26 21.04 -7.25 -4.19
N PHE A 27 20.00 -8.05 -3.97
CA PHE A 27 19.89 -9.36 -4.62
C PHE A 27 19.92 -9.26 -6.15
N THR A 28 19.55 -8.11 -6.74
CA THR A 28 19.60 -7.93 -8.21
C THR A 28 21.03 -7.96 -8.74
N LYS A 29 21.99 -7.46 -7.95
CA LYS A 29 23.43 -7.58 -8.24
C LYS A 29 23.97 -8.98 -8.00
N ASN A 30 23.29 -9.74 -7.15
CA ASN A 30 23.73 -11.02 -6.63
C ASN A 30 22.94 -12.22 -7.19
N VAL A 31 22.13 -12.02 -8.24
CA VAL A 31 21.35 -13.11 -8.87
C VAL A 31 22.26 -14.21 -9.41
N SER A 32 23.48 -13.86 -9.86
CA SER A 32 24.47 -14.81 -10.38
C SER A 32 24.96 -15.81 -9.33
N ILE A 33 24.87 -15.50 -8.03
CA ILE A 33 25.25 -16.44 -6.95
C ILE A 33 24.36 -17.69 -6.94
N ARG A 34 23.16 -17.61 -7.51
CA ARG A 34 22.29 -18.77 -7.74
C ARG A 34 22.92 -19.81 -8.67
N LEU A 35 23.90 -19.42 -9.47
CA LEU A 35 24.56 -20.31 -10.43
C LEU A 35 25.71 -21.10 -9.80
N VAL A 36 26.08 -20.83 -8.54
CA VAL A 36 27.17 -21.53 -7.84
C VAL A 36 26.88 -23.03 -7.72
N ASN A 37 25.72 -23.39 -7.16
CA ASN A 37 25.19 -24.75 -7.14
C ASN A 37 23.70 -24.78 -6.75
N SER A 38 23.10 -25.96 -6.74
CA SER A 38 21.69 -26.17 -6.37
C SER A 38 21.36 -25.71 -4.94
N SER A 39 22.25 -25.96 -3.97
CA SER A 39 22.11 -25.57 -2.57
C SER A 39 22.10 -24.05 -2.38
N PHE A 40 22.98 -23.33 -3.06
CA PHE A 40 22.99 -21.86 -3.10
C PHE A 40 21.72 -21.32 -3.71
N ASN A 41 21.28 -21.85 -4.85
CA ASN A 41 20.03 -21.42 -5.47
C ASN A 41 18.83 -21.65 -4.54
N ALA A 42 18.76 -22.81 -3.89
CA ALA A 42 17.66 -23.13 -2.97
C ALA A 42 17.62 -22.18 -1.77
N ASN A 43 18.76 -21.97 -1.11
CA ASN A 43 18.86 -21.06 0.04
C ASN A 43 18.62 -19.60 -0.37
N PHE A 44 19.19 -19.15 -1.49
CA PHE A 44 18.95 -17.81 -2.02
C PHE A 44 17.45 -17.56 -2.26
N LEU A 45 16.77 -18.48 -2.95
CA LEU A 45 15.34 -18.35 -3.23
C LEU A 45 14.50 -18.44 -1.94
N ARG A 46 14.92 -19.24 -0.95
CA ARG A 46 14.28 -19.29 0.37
C ARG A 46 14.38 -17.94 1.09
N SER A 47 15.56 -17.32 1.15
CA SER A 47 15.74 -16.00 1.75
C SER A 47 14.90 -14.92 1.05
N ILE A 48 14.84 -14.94 -0.29
CA ILE A 48 13.95 -14.04 -1.04
C ILE A 48 12.48 -14.26 -0.66
N ARG A 49 12.01 -15.51 -0.60
CA ARG A 49 10.62 -15.79 -0.21
C ARG A 49 10.28 -15.31 1.19
N LEU A 50 11.21 -15.33 2.13
CA LEU A 50 10.99 -14.85 3.50
C LEU A 50 10.96 -13.32 3.55
N ASN A 51 11.93 -12.67 2.89
CA ASN A 51 12.10 -11.21 2.96
C ASN A 51 11.08 -10.42 2.13
N TYR A 52 10.44 -11.05 1.15
CA TYR A 52 9.56 -10.38 0.19
C TYR A 52 8.08 -10.77 0.32
N ARG A 53 7.69 -11.49 1.39
CA ARG A 53 6.25 -11.66 1.71
C ARG A 53 5.59 -10.33 2.08
N ARG A 54 6.36 -9.48 2.74
CA ARG A 54 5.99 -8.10 3.10
C ARG A 54 6.73 -7.15 2.17
N MET A 55 5.97 -6.38 1.42
CA MET A 55 6.46 -5.45 0.42
C MET A 55 6.18 -4.02 0.87
N LYS A 56 7.22 -3.25 1.13
CA LYS A 56 7.16 -1.81 1.33
C LYS A 56 7.79 -1.13 0.13
N MET A 57 7.03 -0.31 -0.57
CA MET A 57 7.45 0.35 -1.81
C MET A 57 7.21 1.85 -1.68
N GLU A 58 8.26 2.65 -1.81
CA GLU A 58 8.15 4.08 -1.54
C GLU A 58 9.07 4.95 -2.40
N CYS A 59 8.62 6.19 -2.66
CA CYS A 59 9.48 7.25 -3.18
C CYS A 59 9.90 8.16 -2.01
N ILE A 60 11.21 8.34 -1.83
CA ILE A 60 11.78 9.17 -0.74
C ILE A 60 12.28 10.49 -1.32
N GLY A 61 11.97 11.61 -0.65
CA GLY A 61 12.36 12.96 -1.03
C GLY A 61 11.28 13.71 -1.82
N ALA A 62 11.64 14.89 -2.32
CA ALA A 62 10.71 15.81 -2.99
C ALA A 62 10.01 15.18 -4.21
N PRO A 63 8.76 15.58 -4.53
CA PRO A 63 8.08 15.15 -5.74
C PRO A 63 8.84 15.52 -7.02
N GLU A 64 8.85 14.61 -7.98
CA GLU A 64 9.31 14.88 -9.34
C GLU A 64 8.45 15.93 -10.00
N ASN A 65 9.09 16.96 -10.56
CA ASN A 65 8.45 18.00 -11.32
C ASN A 65 8.96 17.97 -12.76
N VAL A 66 8.03 17.83 -13.71
CA VAL A 66 8.32 17.78 -15.16
C VAL A 66 9.05 19.05 -15.64
N PHE A 67 8.87 20.18 -14.95
CA PHE A 67 9.53 21.45 -15.26
C PHE A 67 10.94 21.59 -14.67
N TYR A 68 11.34 20.72 -13.74
CA TYR A 68 12.64 20.76 -13.04
C TYR A 68 13.36 19.41 -13.17
N PRO A 69 14.16 19.22 -14.23
CA PRO A 69 14.83 17.95 -14.56
C PRO A 69 15.66 17.37 -13.41
N GLU A 70 16.23 18.23 -12.55
CA GLU A 70 17.03 17.86 -11.39
C GLU A 70 16.25 17.08 -10.32
N THR A 71 14.91 17.16 -10.34
CA THR A 71 14.06 16.42 -9.41
C THR A 71 13.74 15.00 -9.89
N ILE A 72 14.00 14.67 -11.16
CA ILE A 72 13.69 13.37 -11.76
C ILE A 72 14.52 12.28 -11.08
N LYS A 73 13.86 11.39 -10.34
CA LYS A 73 14.50 10.22 -9.76
C LYS A 73 14.42 9.08 -10.76
N ASP A 74 15.51 8.38 -10.95
CA ASP A 74 15.55 7.17 -11.76
C ASP A 74 15.17 5.91 -10.99
N HIS A 75 14.79 6.04 -9.71
CA HIS A 75 14.63 4.94 -8.77
C HIS A 75 13.47 5.13 -7.80
N ILE A 76 13.07 4.03 -7.16
CA ILE A 76 12.22 3.97 -5.97
C ILE A 76 12.89 3.08 -4.92
N TYR A 77 12.31 2.99 -3.73
CA TYR A 77 12.75 2.07 -2.69
C TYR A 77 11.78 0.90 -2.59
N ILE A 78 12.29 -0.33 -2.59
CA ILE A 78 11.54 -1.57 -2.36
C ILE A 78 12.22 -2.31 -1.21
N ASN A 79 11.50 -2.51 -0.10
CA ASN A 79 12.03 -3.06 1.15
C ASN A 79 13.34 -2.38 1.56
N TYR A 80 13.33 -1.03 1.58
CA TYR A 80 14.46 -0.16 1.90
C TYR A 80 15.62 -0.18 0.89
N ARG A 81 15.46 -0.83 -0.26
CA ARG A 81 16.51 -0.93 -1.29
C ARG A 81 16.20 -0.07 -2.48
N LYS A 82 17.22 0.66 -2.93
CA LYS A 82 17.15 1.52 -4.12
C LYS A 82 17.07 0.66 -5.39
N VAL A 83 15.95 0.71 -6.09
CA VAL A 83 15.70 -0.02 -7.34
C VAL A 83 15.40 0.96 -8.45
N LYS A 84 16.13 0.86 -9.57
CA LYS A 84 15.86 1.67 -10.77
C LYS A 84 14.45 1.39 -11.30
N LYS A 85 13.71 2.44 -11.66
CA LYS A 85 12.34 2.35 -12.19
C LYS A 85 12.25 1.40 -13.39
N THR A 86 13.26 1.43 -14.27
CA THR A 86 13.36 0.57 -15.46
C THR A 86 13.51 -0.91 -15.14
N VAL A 87 13.99 -1.24 -13.93
CA VAL A 87 14.21 -2.64 -13.48
C VAL A 87 12.99 -3.20 -12.76
N VAL A 88 12.11 -2.34 -12.22
CA VAL A 88 10.93 -2.74 -11.41
C VAL A 88 10.06 -3.82 -12.09
N PRO A 89 9.72 -3.74 -13.39
CA PRO A 89 8.91 -4.79 -14.02
C PRO A 89 9.56 -6.18 -13.97
N ASN A 90 10.85 -6.26 -14.33
CA ASN A 90 11.60 -7.51 -14.31
C ASN A 90 11.83 -8.00 -12.87
N TYR A 91 11.98 -7.08 -11.93
CA TYR A 91 12.08 -7.37 -10.51
C TYR A 91 10.82 -8.06 -9.99
N PHE A 92 9.65 -7.52 -10.27
CA PHE A 92 8.37 -8.12 -9.89
C PHE A 92 8.16 -9.48 -10.54
N ARG A 93 8.42 -9.60 -11.85
CA ARG A 93 8.36 -10.90 -12.56
C ARG A 93 9.30 -11.93 -11.96
N PHE A 94 10.50 -11.54 -11.55
CA PHE A 94 11.42 -12.43 -10.87
C PHE A 94 10.84 -12.95 -9.55
N LEU A 95 10.35 -12.05 -8.70
CA LEU A 95 9.74 -12.42 -7.42
C LEU A 95 8.57 -13.39 -7.62
N ARG A 96 7.67 -13.08 -8.56
CA ARG A 96 6.49 -13.90 -8.85
C ARG A 96 6.83 -15.23 -9.51
N ASN A 97 7.56 -15.21 -10.62
CA ASN A 97 7.68 -16.39 -11.50
C ASN A 97 8.86 -17.29 -11.13
N VAL A 98 9.99 -16.70 -10.73
CA VAL A 98 11.23 -17.44 -10.45
C VAL A 98 11.32 -17.78 -8.97
N ALA A 99 11.22 -16.76 -8.11
CA ALA A 99 11.25 -16.98 -6.67
C ALA A 99 9.94 -17.54 -6.13
N LYS A 100 8.83 -17.41 -6.84
CA LYS A 100 7.51 -17.90 -6.41
C LYS A 100 7.13 -17.35 -5.03
N VAL A 101 7.40 -16.06 -4.83
CA VAL A 101 7.04 -15.36 -3.60
C VAL A 101 5.51 -15.29 -3.49
N LYS A 102 4.98 -15.70 -2.35
CA LYS A 102 3.59 -15.47 -1.97
C LYS A 102 3.57 -14.15 -1.20
N VAL A 103 3.22 -13.07 -1.88
CA VAL A 103 3.11 -11.76 -1.24
C VAL A 103 1.86 -11.74 -0.37
N GLU A 104 2.02 -11.35 0.89
CA GLU A 104 0.98 -11.34 1.91
C GLU A 104 0.61 -9.91 2.32
N GLU A 105 1.58 -8.99 2.28
CA GLU A 105 1.40 -7.59 2.68
C GLU A 105 2.06 -6.65 1.67
N ILE A 106 1.33 -5.60 1.27
CA ILE A 106 1.82 -4.54 0.38
C ILE A 106 1.51 -3.19 1.02
N ILE A 107 2.54 -2.36 1.13
CA ILE A 107 2.47 -0.98 1.58
C ILE A 107 3.17 -0.11 0.54
N VAL A 108 2.41 0.79 -0.06
CA VAL A 108 2.88 1.77 -1.03
C VAL A 108 2.85 3.15 -0.38
N LYS A 109 3.90 3.94 -0.55
CA LYS A 109 3.96 5.32 -0.05
C LYS A 109 4.56 6.27 -1.07
N ASN A 110 3.93 7.42 -1.26
CA ASN A 110 4.47 8.53 -2.06
C ASN A 110 4.89 8.15 -3.48
N ILE A 111 4.36 7.07 -4.08
CA ILE A 111 4.76 6.68 -5.45
C ILE A 111 4.33 7.72 -6.48
N SER A 112 3.28 8.51 -6.20
CA SER A 112 2.92 9.72 -6.96
C SER A 112 4.09 10.70 -7.12
N ASN A 113 5.01 10.76 -6.14
CA ASN A 113 6.21 11.60 -6.19
C ASN A 113 7.28 11.08 -7.17
N ALA A 114 7.14 9.86 -7.67
CA ALA A 114 8.05 9.25 -8.64
C ALA A 114 7.66 9.58 -10.10
N GLY A 115 6.87 10.64 -10.31
CA GLY A 115 6.43 11.10 -11.62
C GLY A 115 5.14 10.42 -12.08
N ARG A 116 4.21 11.22 -12.63
CA ARG A 116 2.86 10.79 -13.00
C ARG A 116 2.84 9.54 -13.88
N VAL A 117 3.62 9.53 -14.96
CA VAL A 117 3.67 8.41 -15.92
C VAL A 117 4.13 7.11 -15.27
N PHE A 118 5.10 7.18 -14.35
CA PHE A 118 5.55 6.00 -13.63
C PHE A 118 4.51 5.56 -12.61
N ALA A 119 3.93 6.49 -11.85
CA ALA A 119 2.92 6.19 -10.84
C ALA A 119 1.68 5.49 -11.41
N GLU A 120 1.16 5.97 -12.55
CA GLU A 120 0.04 5.36 -13.26
C GLU A 120 0.38 3.91 -13.67
N LYS A 121 1.57 3.68 -14.24
CA LYS A 121 2.02 2.33 -14.63
C LYS A 121 2.33 1.44 -13.42
N PHE A 122 2.77 2.02 -12.31
CA PHE A 122 3.20 1.28 -11.13
C PHE A 122 2.05 0.48 -10.52
N HIS A 123 0.84 1.06 -10.51
CA HIS A 123 -0.38 0.37 -10.13
C HIS A 123 -0.52 -0.98 -10.86
N ASP A 124 -0.47 -0.95 -12.20
CA ASP A 124 -0.63 -2.13 -13.03
C ASP A 124 0.53 -3.10 -12.88
N LEU A 125 1.76 -2.61 -12.66
CA LEU A 125 2.91 -3.47 -12.38
C LEU A 125 2.72 -4.28 -11.09
N VAL A 126 2.18 -3.66 -10.04
CA VAL A 126 1.91 -4.37 -8.77
C VAL A 126 0.87 -5.46 -9.00
N TYR A 127 -0.25 -5.15 -9.66
CA TYR A 127 -1.30 -6.14 -9.90
C TYR A 127 -0.89 -7.24 -10.86
N ASN A 128 -0.28 -6.89 -11.99
CA ASN A 128 -0.04 -7.84 -13.07
C ASN A 128 1.27 -8.61 -12.89
N GLU A 129 2.34 -7.93 -12.47
CA GLU A 129 3.69 -8.53 -12.47
C GLU A 129 4.10 -9.06 -11.09
N LEU A 130 3.64 -8.44 -10.00
CA LEU A 130 3.98 -8.86 -8.63
C LEU A 130 2.94 -9.84 -8.07
N ILE A 131 1.67 -9.45 -8.02
CA ILE A 131 0.59 -10.26 -7.42
C ILE A 131 0.11 -11.32 -8.44
N GLY A 132 -0.28 -10.86 -9.63
CA GLY A 132 -0.89 -11.68 -10.66
C GLY A 132 -2.16 -12.38 -10.18
N SER A 133 -2.23 -13.69 -10.42
CA SER A 133 -3.36 -14.54 -10.00
C SER A 133 -3.36 -14.89 -8.50
N ASN A 134 -2.37 -14.45 -7.73
CA ASN A 134 -2.22 -14.80 -6.31
C ASN A 134 -2.89 -13.78 -5.37
N ARG A 135 -3.92 -13.06 -5.83
CA ARG A 135 -4.61 -11.98 -5.09
C ARG A 135 -5.09 -12.43 -3.72
N ALA A 136 -5.65 -13.64 -3.64
CA ALA A 136 -6.15 -14.24 -2.40
C ALA A 136 -5.11 -14.41 -1.27
N ASN A 137 -3.80 -14.35 -1.57
CA ASN A 137 -2.75 -14.41 -0.53
C ASN A 137 -2.52 -13.04 0.13
N VAL A 138 -2.90 -11.94 -0.52
CA VAL A 138 -2.65 -10.59 -0.03
C VAL A 138 -3.72 -10.25 1.01
N SER A 139 -3.31 -10.23 2.27
CA SER A 139 -4.17 -9.90 3.40
C SER A 139 -4.14 -8.40 3.76
N LYS A 140 -3.11 -7.70 3.31
CA LYS A 140 -2.87 -6.28 3.60
C LYS A 140 -2.47 -5.51 2.35
N LEU A 141 -3.22 -4.46 2.03
CA LEU A 141 -2.92 -3.58 0.91
C LEU A 141 -3.15 -2.12 1.28
N ILE A 142 -2.06 -1.35 1.37
CA ILE A 142 -2.08 0.07 1.77
C ILE A 142 -1.42 0.94 0.70
N GLY A 143 -2.03 2.09 0.37
CA GLY A 143 -1.49 3.16 -0.47
C GLY A 143 -1.61 2.96 -1.98
N LEU A 144 -1.94 1.76 -2.45
CA LEU A 144 -2.04 1.49 -3.89
C LEU A 144 -3.25 2.19 -4.52
N GLY A 145 -4.36 2.33 -3.78
CA GLY A 145 -5.56 3.01 -4.23
C GLY A 145 -5.37 4.51 -4.52
N GLU A 146 -4.31 5.14 -4.01
CA GLU A 146 -3.97 6.54 -4.31
C GLU A 146 -3.48 6.74 -5.75
N LEU A 147 -3.11 5.66 -6.43
CA LEU A 147 -2.54 5.70 -7.79
C LEU A 147 -3.58 5.52 -8.89
N CYS A 148 -4.83 5.24 -8.55
CA CYS A 148 -5.90 4.99 -9.52
C CYS A 148 -7.20 5.71 -9.12
N ALA A 149 -7.99 6.07 -10.12
CA ALA A 149 -9.35 6.59 -9.91
C ALA A 149 -10.37 5.43 -9.93
N GLU A 150 -10.29 4.55 -8.93
CA GLU A 150 -11.22 3.43 -8.71
C GLU A 150 -11.26 2.41 -9.86
N CYS A 151 -10.44 1.37 -9.77
CA CYS A 151 -10.39 0.29 -10.74
C CYS A 151 -10.97 -1.02 -10.18
N ASP A 152 -11.34 -1.93 -11.08
CA ASP A 152 -11.86 -3.26 -10.74
C ASP A 152 -10.89 -4.06 -9.87
N ASP A 153 -9.58 -3.94 -10.11
CA ASP A 153 -8.57 -4.62 -9.31
C ASP A 153 -8.59 -4.16 -7.85
N CYS A 154 -8.64 -2.85 -7.59
CA CYS A 154 -8.74 -2.33 -6.23
C CYS A 154 -10.08 -2.69 -5.56
N ASN A 155 -11.17 -2.67 -6.34
CA ASN A 155 -12.49 -3.10 -5.86
C ASN A 155 -12.50 -4.59 -5.50
N GLU A 156 -11.82 -5.46 -6.24
CA GLU A 156 -11.66 -6.86 -5.88
C GLU A 156 -10.85 -7.02 -4.58
N MET A 157 -9.73 -6.29 -4.48
CA MET A 157 -8.81 -6.43 -3.35
C MET A 157 -9.41 -6.01 -2.01
N ILE A 158 -10.25 -4.97 -1.97
CA ILE A 158 -10.87 -4.53 -0.72
C ILE A 158 -11.77 -5.62 -0.10
N HIS A 159 -12.41 -6.45 -0.92
CA HIS A 159 -13.19 -7.58 -0.41
C HIS A 159 -12.31 -8.67 0.20
N GLN A 160 -11.07 -8.83 -0.27
CA GLN A 160 -10.14 -9.87 0.18
C GLN A 160 -9.33 -9.45 1.42
N CYS A 161 -8.82 -8.22 1.44
CA CYS A 161 -7.90 -7.75 2.47
C CYS A 161 -8.56 -7.62 3.85
N ARG A 162 -7.80 -7.89 4.91
CA ARG A 162 -8.17 -7.59 6.30
C ARG A 162 -7.69 -6.20 6.73
N GLU A 163 -6.54 -5.78 6.23
CA GLU A 163 -6.04 -4.41 6.35
C GLU A 163 -6.04 -3.74 4.98
N TYR A 164 -6.81 -2.64 4.81
CA TYR A 164 -6.94 -2.00 3.50
C TYR A 164 -6.93 -0.47 3.58
N GLY A 165 -6.36 0.17 2.57
CA GLY A 165 -6.72 1.52 2.17
C GLY A 165 -5.61 2.28 1.43
N PRO A 166 -5.70 3.61 1.32
CA PRO A 166 -6.86 4.38 1.72
C PRO A 166 -8.09 3.98 0.92
N VAL A 167 -9.23 3.91 1.58
CA VAL A 167 -10.50 3.63 0.93
C VAL A 167 -11.13 4.91 0.38
N LEU A 168 -11.73 4.81 -0.80
CA LEU A 168 -12.44 5.91 -1.46
C LEU A 168 -13.93 5.86 -1.11
N PHE A 169 -14.60 7.01 -1.19
CA PHE A 169 -16.00 7.16 -0.81
C PHE A 169 -16.90 6.21 -1.61
N ASP A 170 -16.79 6.22 -2.94
CA ASP A 170 -17.63 5.38 -3.80
C ASP A 170 -17.31 3.89 -3.61
N THR A 171 -16.07 3.54 -3.29
CA THR A 171 -15.72 2.16 -2.91
C THR A 171 -16.47 1.73 -1.65
N LEU A 172 -16.51 2.56 -0.59
CA LEU A 172 -17.28 2.25 0.62
C LEU A 172 -18.78 2.14 0.34
N CYS A 173 -19.34 3.06 -0.44
CA CYS A 173 -20.75 3.05 -0.81
C CYS A 173 -21.14 1.79 -1.62
N ARG A 174 -20.23 1.25 -2.43
CA ARG A 174 -20.45 0.05 -3.25
C ARG A 174 -20.20 -1.27 -2.54
N LEU A 175 -19.59 -1.28 -1.35
CA LEU A 175 -19.44 -2.52 -0.57
C LEU A 175 -20.83 -3.07 -0.23
N SER A 176 -21.24 -4.12 -0.93
CA SER A 176 -22.58 -4.70 -0.87
C SER A 176 -22.70 -5.87 0.10
N SER A 177 -21.57 -6.38 0.59
CA SER A 177 -21.50 -7.53 1.51
C SER A 177 -20.98 -7.11 2.88
N PHE A 178 -21.41 -7.85 3.90
CA PHE A 178 -20.86 -7.70 5.24
C PHE A 178 -19.36 -7.97 5.24
N LYS A 179 -18.58 -7.01 5.71
CA LYS A 179 -17.12 -7.06 5.68
C LYS A 179 -16.56 -6.58 7.02
N ILE A 180 -15.68 -7.40 7.59
CA ILE A 180 -14.89 -7.06 8.78
C ILE A 180 -13.47 -6.72 8.33
N PHE A 181 -12.97 -5.57 8.79
CA PHE A 181 -11.58 -5.14 8.64
C PHE A 181 -10.88 -5.14 9.99
N ASP A 182 -9.69 -5.72 10.04
CA ASP A 182 -8.77 -5.57 11.17
C ASP A 182 -8.32 -4.10 11.24
N LYS A 183 -7.95 -3.51 10.08
CA LYS A 183 -7.65 -2.08 9.95
C LYS A 183 -8.17 -1.49 8.66
N LEU A 184 -8.80 -0.33 8.74
CA LEU A 184 -9.25 0.43 7.57
C LEU A 184 -8.62 1.82 7.58
N HIS A 185 -7.94 2.17 6.48
CA HIS A 185 -7.32 3.48 6.29
C HIS A 185 -8.27 4.40 5.53
N VAL A 186 -8.53 5.58 6.08
CA VAL A 186 -9.42 6.60 5.52
C VAL A 186 -8.67 7.93 5.44
N THR A 187 -8.81 8.65 4.33
CA THR A 187 -8.14 9.95 4.16
C THR A 187 -9.05 11.10 4.50
N SER A 188 -8.48 12.28 4.77
CA SER A 188 -9.23 13.53 4.86
C SER A 188 -10.10 13.80 3.64
N ARG A 189 -9.63 13.42 2.43
CA ARG A 189 -10.42 13.53 1.20
C ARG A 189 -11.67 12.66 1.24
N THR A 190 -11.53 11.40 1.65
CA THR A 190 -12.67 10.49 1.80
C THR A 190 -13.70 11.05 2.79
N LEU A 191 -13.23 11.61 3.92
CA LEU A 191 -14.10 12.24 4.92
C LEU A 191 -14.81 13.48 4.34
N GLU A 192 -14.11 14.30 3.55
CA GLU A 192 -14.68 15.44 2.82
C GLU A 192 -15.76 14.98 1.83
N ASP A 193 -15.52 13.91 1.07
CA ASP A 193 -16.48 13.37 0.11
C ASP A 193 -17.78 12.93 0.81
N PHE A 194 -17.70 12.30 1.99
CA PHE A 194 -18.88 12.00 2.82
C PHE A 194 -19.64 13.26 3.23
N ALA A 195 -18.93 14.28 3.74
CA ALA A 195 -19.55 15.51 4.20
C ALA A 195 -20.23 16.28 3.07
N ASN A 196 -19.57 16.35 1.91
CA ASN A 196 -20.08 17.00 0.71
C ASN A 196 -21.30 16.27 0.16
N PHE A 197 -21.26 14.94 0.10
CA PHE A 197 -22.41 14.13 -0.30
C PHE A 197 -23.61 14.43 0.59
N CYS A 198 -23.44 14.41 1.91
CA CYS A 198 -24.55 14.63 2.83
C CYS A 198 -25.07 16.07 2.77
N SER A 199 -24.19 17.06 2.64
CA SER A 199 -24.56 18.48 2.52
C SER A 199 -25.26 18.80 1.22
N PHE A 200 -24.93 18.08 0.14
CA PHE A 200 -25.55 18.28 -1.17
C PHE A 200 -26.96 17.70 -1.25
N PHE A 201 -27.20 16.55 -0.64
CA PHE A 201 -28.47 15.83 -0.75
C PHE A 201 -29.46 16.10 0.40
N ALA A 202 -28.99 16.63 1.53
CA ALA A 202 -29.85 16.96 2.66
C ALA A 202 -30.36 18.41 2.59
N GLY A 203 -31.61 18.64 3.01
CA GLY A 203 -32.18 19.99 3.10
C GLY A 203 -31.79 20.75 4.36
N CYS A 204 -31.34 20.06 5.41
CA CYS A 204 -30.91 20.64 6.68
C CYS A 204 -29.84 19.76 7.37
N LYS A 205 -29.31 20.25 8.51
CA LYS A 205 -28.25 19.57 9.26
C LYS A 205 -28.71 18.22 9.82
N GLU A 206 -29.93 18.16 10.33
CA GLU A 206 -30.51 16.94 10.91
C GLU A 206 -30.63 15.85 9.84
N ASP A 207 -31.12 16.21 8.66
CA ASP A 207 -31.21 15.30 7.50
C ASP A 207 -29.83 14.83 7.04
N SER A 208 -28.80 15.70 7.09
CA SER A 208 -27.42 15.32 6.77
C SER A 208 -26.89 14.24 7.70
N VAL A 209 -27.20 14.31 8.99
CA VAL A 209 -26.77 13.32 9.99
C VAL A 209 -27.45 11.98 9.74
N VAL A 210 -28.75 11.97 9.44
CA VAL A 210 -29.50 10.75 9.10
C VAL A 210 -28.97 10.13 7.81
N LEU A 211 -28.73 10.95 6.78
CA LEU A 211 -28.16 10.48 5.52
C LEU A 211 -26.76 9.91 5.72
N LEU A 212 -25.89 10.61 6.45
CA LEU A 212 -24.54 10.15 6.77
C LEU A 212 -24.56 8.80 7.50
N ASP A 213 -25.43 8.66 8.49
CA ASP A 213 -25.65 7.38 9.17
C ASP A 213 -26.04 6.29 8.17
N SER A 214 -26.98 6.55 7.25
CA SER A 214 -27.36 5.56 6.23
C SER A 214 -26.24 5.17 5.25
N VAL A 215 -25.37 6.12 4.87
CA VAL A 215 -24.31 5.91 3.87
C VAL A 215 -23.08 5.24 4.49
N VAL A 216 -22.79 5.49 5.76
CA VAL A 216 -21.75 4.76 6.52
C VAL A 216 -22.29 3.37 6.87
N ARG A 217 -22.38 2.49 5.87
CA ARG A 217 -23.11 1.21 5.87
C ARG A 217 -22.84 0.32 7.11
N PRO A 218 -23.88 -0.21 7.79
CA PRO A 218 -23.72 -1.06 8.98
C PRO A 218 -23.08 -2.43 8.69
N GLU A 219 -23.06 -2.83 7.42
CA GLU A 219 -22.44 -4.05 6.92
C GLU A 219 -20.91 -4.02 7.04
N ILE A 220 -20.32 -2.84 7.23
CA ILE A 220 -18.88 -2.69 7.44
C ILE A 220 -18.60 -2.70 8.95
N SER A 221 -17.66 -3.54 9.38
CA SER A 221 -17.14 -3.59 10.75
C SER A 221 -15.63 -3.32 10.71
N VAL A 222 -15.13 -2.50 11.63
CA VAL A 222 -13.72 -2.13 11.67
C VAL A 222 -13.18 -2.23 13.09
N ASP A 223 -12.08 -2.96 13.28
CA ASP A 223 -11.42 -3.07 14.59
C ASP A 223 -10.53 -1.84 14.87
N HIS A 224 -9.79 -1.38 13.87
CA HIS A 224 -8.98 -0.16 13.94
C HIS A 224 -9.22 0.76 12.75
N LEU A 225 -9.70 1.97 13.04
CA LEU A 225 -9.80 3.04 12.06
C LEU A 225 -8.51 3.86 12.06
N VAL A 226 -7.85 3.96 10.89
CA VAL A 226 -6.65 4.77 10.70
C VAL A 226 -7.02 5.98 9.87
N LEU A 227 -6.93 7.17 10.47
CA LEU A 227 -7.23 8.42 9.80
C LEU A 227 -5.94 9.07 9.30
N TRP A 228 -5.84 9.24 7.98
CA TRP A 228 -4.78 9.98 7.30
C TRP A 228 -5.24 11.41 7.10
N ILE A 229 -4.93 12.26 8.07
CA ILE A 229 -5.43 13.63 8.14
C ILE A 229 -4.38 14.56 7.53
N ASN A 230 -4.83 15.39 6.59
CA ASN A 230 -4.09 16.56 6.16
C ASN A 230 -4.79 17.81 6.71
N GLU A 231 -4.08 18.55 7.56
CA GLU A 231 -4.59 19.76 8.22
C GLU A 231 -4.58 21.00 7.31
N SER A 232 -4.04 20.86 6.10
CA SER A 232 -3.90 21.98 5.18
C SER A 232 -4.27 21.63 3.76
N LYS A 233 -5.10 22.48 3.15
CA LYS A 233 -5.49 22.34 1.73
C LYS A 233 -4.66 23.31 0.91
N VAL A 234 -4.11 22.79 -0.17
CA VAL A 234 -3.49 23.60 -1.21
C VAL A 234 -4.58 23.94 -2.22
N PHE A 235 -4.80 25.23 -2.46
CA PHE A 235 -5.68 25.71 -3.51
C PHE A 235 -5.01 26.85 -4.26
N TYR A 236 -5.57 27.17 -5.43
CA TYR A 236 -5.08 28.27 -6.25
C TYR A 236 -6.11 29.38 -6.22
N GLU A 237 -5.69 30.55 -5.76
CA GLU A 237 -6.49 31.78 -5.79
C GLU A 237 -5.77 32.77 -6.71
N ASN A 238 -6.43 33.18 -7.80
CA ASN A 238 -5.83 34.03 -8.84
C ASN A 238 -4.48 33.51 -9.37
N GLY A 239 -4.36 32.18 -9.51
CA GLY A 239 -3.12 31.52 -9.97
C GLY A 239 -2.02 31.41 -8.91
N VAL A 240 -2.21 31.98 -7.71
CA VAL A 240 -1.26 31.87 -6.60
C VAL A 240 -1.62 30.66 -5.75
N LYS A 241 -0.65 29.77 -5.54
CA LYS A 241 -0.77 28.61 -4.66
C LYS A 241 -0.85 29.10 -3.21
N LYS A 242 -2.02 28.97 -2.58
CA LYS A 242 -2.24 29.24 -1.17
C LYS A 242 -2.37 27.95 -0.38
N ARG A 243 -2.06 28.04 0.90
CA ARG A 243 -2.26 26.99 1.89
C ARG A 243 -3.13 27.60 2.99
N ASP A 244 -4.24 26.95 3.29
CA ASP A 244 -5.10 27.33 4.42
C ASP A 244 -5.39 26.10 5.27
N HIS A 245 -5.77 26.36 6.52
CA HIS A 245 -6.22 25.34 7.44
C HIS A 245 -7.51 24.73 6.94
N TYR A 246 -7.55 23.40 6.98
CA TYR A 246 -8.69 22.65 6.49
C TYR A 246 -9.52 22.13 7.67
N TYR A 247 -10.78 22.55 7.75
CA TYR A 247 -11.70 22.09 8.79
C TYR A 247 -12.06 20.62 8.56
N MET A 248 -11.78 19.76 9.54
CA MET A 248 -12.20 18.36 9.49
C MET A 248 -13.70 18.21 9.72
N PRO A 249 -14.41 17.39 8.92
CA PRO A 249 -15.82 17.10 9.14
C PRO A 249 -15.98 16.17 10.35
N ARG A 250 -15.99 16.76 11.55
CA ARG A 250 -16.04 16.03 12.83
C ARG A 250 -17.25 15.11 12.92
N GLU A 251 -18.40 15.57 12.45
CA GLU A 251 -19.63 14.77 12.43
C GLU A 251 -19.47 13.46 11.63
N VAL A 252 -18.72 13.46 10.52
CA VAL A 252 -18.41 12.24 9.75
C VAL A 252 -17.58 11.28 10.58
N ILE A 253 -16.53 11.78 11.23
CA ILE A 253 -15.64 10.98 12.08
C ILE A 253 -16.44 10.37 13.24
N ASP A 254 -17.25 11.17 13.92
CA ASP A 254 -18.03 10.74 15.08
C ASP A 254 -19.02 9.61 14.71
N ILE A 255 -19.70 9.71 13.57
CA ILE A 255 -20.62 8.65 13.10
C ILE A 255 -19.87 7.38 12.71
N MET A 256 -18.75 7.49 12.00
CA MET A 256 -17.91 6.32 11.68
C MET A 256 -17.40 5.62 12.94
N LEU A 257 -17.02 6.39 13.97
CA LEU A 257 -16.59 5.84 15.26
C LEU A 257 -17.74 5.20 16.03
N LYS A 258 -18.91 5.87 16.12
CA LYS A 258 -20.09 5.35 16.82
C LYS A 258 -20.54 4.00 16.25
N ARG A 259 -20.69 3.90 14.93
CA ARG A 259 -21.10 2.65 14.27
C ARG A 259 -20.10 1.52 14.42
N SER A 260 -18.83 1.88 14.58
CA SER A 260 -17.81 0.89 14.88
C SER A 260 -18.04 0.32 16.31
N GLN A 261 -18.43 1.14 17.29
CA GLN A 261 -18.59 0.74 18.70
C GLN A 261 -19.85 -0.08 19.02
N ASP A 262 -20.91 0.02 18.21
CA ASP A 262 -22.21 -0.64 18.47
C ASP A 262 -22.19 -2.18 18.33
N LYS A 263 -21.02 -2.81 18.08
CA LYS A 263 -20.87 -4.28 17.99
C LYS A 263 -20.20 -4.87 19.24
N PRO A 264 -20.84 -5.83 19.94
CA PRO A 264 -20.40 -6.29 21.25
C PRO A 264 -19.26 -7.30 21.10
N ARG A 265 -18.00 -6.84 20.96
CA ARG A 265 -16.76 -7.60 21.34
C ARG A 265 -15.42 -6.98 20.94
N ILE A 266 -15.35 -5.79 20.34
CA ILE A 266 -14.08 -5.29 19.80
C ILE A 266 -13.58 -4.10 20.64
N ARG A 267 -12.40 -4.24 21.27
CA ARG A 267 -11.66 -3.10 21.83
C ARG A 267 -11.07 -2.32 20.65
N GLN A 268 -11.61 -1.13 20.39
CA GLN A 268 -11.20 -0.33 19.24
C GLN A 268 -10.05 0.59 19.59
N ALA A 269 -9.14 0.80 18.63
CA ALA A 269 -8.14 1.85 18.72
C ALA A 269 -8.18 2.70 17.45
N VAL A 270 -8.29 4.01 17.64
CA VAL A 270 -8.18 5.01 16.58
C VAL A 270 -6.74 5.47 16.51
N THR A 271 -6.13 5.38 15.33
CA THR A 271 -4.81 5.95 15.09
C THR A 271 -4.93 7.13 14.14
N VAL A 272 -4.59 8.33 14.62
CA VAL A 272 -4.50 9.52 13.79
C VAL A 272 -3.07 9.65 13.28
N THR A 273 -2.91 9.64 11.95
CA THR A 273 -1.62 9.90 11.29
C THR A 273 -1.72 11.24 10.55
N LEU A 274 -0.91 12.20 10.96
CA LEU A 274 -0.78 13.48 10.25
C LEU A 274 0.08 13.28 9.00
N LEU A 275 -0.47 13.66 7.85
CA LEU A 275 0.26 13.76 6.59
C LEU A 275 0.81 15.18 6.48
N PHE A 276 2.15 15.32 6.50
CA PHE A 276 2.87 16.58 6.35
C PHE A 276 3.31 16.84 4.91
#